data_AF-A0A354GAU3-F1
#
_entry.id   AF-A0A354GAU3-F1
#
_cell.length_a   1.000
_cell.length_b   1.000
_cell.length_c   1.000
_cell.angle_alpha   90.00
_cell.angle_beta   90.00
_cell.angle_gamma   90.00
#
_symmetry.space_group_name_H-M   'P 1'
#
loop_
_entity.id
_entity.type
_entity.pdbx_description
1 polymer ?
#
loop_
_entity_poly.entity_id
_entity_poly.type
_entity_poly.pdbx_seq_one_letter_code
_entity_poly.pdbx_strand_id
1 'polypeptide(L)'
;MTTVRLPIDYEQKLDFLANLKKKTKSEIIKEALDVFFTQEESELDSYKLGESFFGLYGSGDGSLSTTYKKKLKEKINAKRNSY
;
A
#
# COMPACT_ATOMS: atom_id res chain seq x y z
N MET A 1 -22.13 10.45 10.86
CA MET A 1 -21.76 10.13 12.26
C MET A 1 -22.17 8.70 12.50
N THR A 2 -21.21 7.79 12.65
CA THR A 2 -21.47 6.36 12.84
C THR A 2 -21.53 6.09 14.34
N THR A 3 -22.57 5.40 14.80
CA THR A 3 -22.72 5.04 16.22
C THR A 3 -22.51 3.54 16.40
N VAL A 4 -21.64 3.16 17.32
CA VAL A 4 -21.37 1.75 17.64
C VAL A 4 -21.68 1.53 19.12
N ARG A 5 -22.40 0.45 19.44
CA ARG A 5 -22.62 0.04 20.83
C ARG A 5 -21.41 -0.77 21.30
N LEU A 6 -20.73 -0.27 22.33
CA LEU A 6 -19.63 -0.97 22.97
C LEU A 6 -20.14 -1.73 24.21
N PRO A 7 -19.64 -2.96 24.47
CA PRO A 7 -19.88 -3.63 25.74
C PRO A 7 -19.32 -2.82 26.91
N ILE A 8 -19.90 -3.01 28.11
CA ILE A 8 -19.54 -2.24 29.31
C ILE A 8 -18.04 -2.30 29.64
N ASP A 9 -17.41 -3.46 29.41
CA ASP A 9 -16.00 -3.68 29.68
C ASP A 9 -15.09 -2.83 28.79
N TYR A 10 -15.50 -2.59 27.53
CA TYR A 10 -14.74 -1.77 26.58
C TYR A 10 -14.89 -0.29 26.91
N GLU A 11 -16.08 0.15 27.32
CA GLU A 11 -16.31 1.53 27.78
C GLU A 11 -15.44 1.86 28.99
N GLN A 12 -15.38 0.96 29.98
CA GLN A 12 -14.54 1.15 31.17
C GLN A 12 -13.05 1.24 30.82
N LYS A 13 -12.56 0.37 29.94
CA LYS A 13 -11.16 0.41 29.46
C LYS A 13 -10.88 1.69 28.68
N LEU A 14 -11.83 2.15 27.86
CA LEU A 14 -11.72 3.36 27.08
C LEU A 14 -11.69 4.60 27.99
N ASP A 15 -12.52 4.64 29.03
CA ASP A 15 -12.49 5.69 30.06
C ASP A 15 -11.16 5.71 30.81
N PHE A 16 -10.65 4.55 31.20
CA PHE A 16 -9.34 4.45 31.84
C PHE A 16 -8.22 4.99 30.94
N LEU A 17 -8.22 4.60 29.66
CA LEU A 17 -7.23 5.07 28.68
C LEU A 17 -7.35 6.56 28.37
N ALA A 18 -8.57 7.09 28.30
CA ALA A 18 -8.83 8.52 28.11
C ALA A 18 -8.21 9.35 29.23
N ASN A 19 -8.41 8.92 30.48
CA ASN A 19 -7.84 9.58 31.66
C ASN A 19 -6.31 9.47 31.68
N LEU A 20 -5.76 8.29 31.40
CA LEU A 20 -4.31 8.05 31.41
C LEU A 20 -3.59 8.86 30.34
N LYS A 21 -4.14 8.93 29.13
CA LYS A 21 -3.53 9.63 27.99
C LYS A 21 -3.91 11.12 27.93
N LYS A 22 -4.82 11.59 28.79
CA LYS A 22 -5.42 12.94 28.75
C LYS A 22 -5.96 13.31 27.36
N LYS A 23 -6.61 12.34 26.71
CA LYS A 23 -7.24 12.49 25.38
C LYS A 23 -8.72 12.18 25.47
N THR A 24 -9.48 12.70 24.52
CA THR A 24 -10.90 12.37 24.43
C THR A 24 -11.10 10.93 23.94
N LYS A 25 -12.23 10.31 24.32
CA LYS A 25 -12.62 8.98 23.82
C LYS A 25 -12.59 8.92 22.28
N SER A 26 -13.11 9.97 21.63
CA SER A 26 -13.17 10.07 20.18
C SER A 26 -11.79 10.10 19.52
N GLU A 27 -10.82 10.82 20.10
CA GLU A 27 -9.44 10.83 19.59
C GLU A 27 -8.78 9.46 19.73
N ILE A 28 -8.99 8.78 20.85
CA ILE A 28 -8.45 7.43 21.06
C ILE A 28 -9.06 6.43 20.06
N ILE A 29 -10.37 6.50 19.84
CA ILE A 29 -11.04 5.66 18.85
C ILE A 29 -10.51 5.95 17.45
N LYS A 30 -10.32 7.23 17.11
CA LYS A 30 -9.75 7.63 15.81
C LYS A 30 -8.34 7.06 15.62
N GLU A 31 -7.46 7.23 16.60
CA GLU A 31 -6.10 6.68 16.55
C GLU A 31 -6.10 5.15 16.44
N ALA A 32 -7.00 4.46 17.14
CA ALA A 32 -7.13 3.01 17.05
C ALA A 32 -7.59 2.56 15.65
N LEU A 33 -8.51 3.29 15.03
CA LEU A 33 -8.96 3.02 13.67
C LEU A 33 -7.85 3.28 12.65
N ASP A 34 -7.09 4.37 12.79
CA ASP A 34 -5.95 4.65 11.90
C ASP A 34 -4.91 3.53 11.95
N VAL A 35 -4.61 3.03 13.15
CA VAL A 35 -3.71 1.86 13.34
C VAL A 35 -4.29 0.60 12.71
N PHE A 36 -5.59 0.33 12.92
CA PHE A 36 -6.26 -0.83 12.34
C PHE A 36 -6.23 -0.80 10.81
N PHE A 37 -6.53 0.34 10.19
CA PHE A 37 -6.47 0.49 8.74
C PHE A 37 -5.04 0.32 8.21
N THR A 38 -4.05 0.90 8.88
CA THR A 38 -2.65 0.75 8.49
C THR A 38 -2.20 -0.71 8.58
N GLN A 39 -2.63 -1.42 9.61
CA GLN A 39 -2.30 -2.83 9.78
C GLN A 39 -2.95 -3.70 8.70
N GLU A 40 -4.24 -3.53 8.44
CA GLU A 40 -4.94 -4.22 7.34
C GLU A 40 -4.33 -3.89 5.98
N GLU A 41 -3.96 -2.63 5.73
CA GLU A 41 -3.25 -2.23 4.50
C GLU A 41 -1.86 -2.85 4.40
N SER A 42 -1.16 -3.04 5.52
CA SER A 42 0.16 -3.69 5.55
C SER A 42 0.09 -5.22 5.39
N GLU A 43 -1.04 -5.82 5.78
CA GLU A 43 -1.32 -7.26 5.58
C GLU A 43 -1.82 -7.57 4.17
N LEU A 44 -2.17 -6.57 3.36
CA LEU A 44 -2.38 -6.75 1.93
C LEU A 44 -1.06 -7.15 1.27
N ASP A 45 -1.01 -8.37 0.74
CA ASP A 45 0.08 -8.88 -0.08
C ASP A 45 0.55 -7.81 -1.07
N SER A 46 1.83 -7.44 -1.00
CA SER A 46 2.42 -6.37 -1.83
C SER A 46 2.16 -6.59 -3.32
N TYR A 47 1.98 -7.85 -3.73
CA TYR A 47 1.55 -8.20 -5.08
C TYR A 47 0.15 -7.67 -5.42
N LYS A 48 -0.85 -7.86 -4.54
CA LYS A 48 -2.22 -7.38 -4.74
C LYS A 48 -2.31 -5.85 -4.75
N LEU A 49 -1.51 -5.18 -3.92
CA LEU A 49 -1.44 -3.72 -3.93
C LEU A 49 -0.96 -3.18 -5.29
N GLY A 50 -0.01 -3.90 -5.92
CA GLY A 50 0.55 -3.56 -7.23
C GLY A 50 -0.28 -4.04 -8.43
N GLU A 51 -1.21 -4.97 -8.24
CA GLU A 51 -1.97 -5.62 -9.32
C GLU A 51 -2.68 -4.63 -10.23
N SER A 52 -3.29 -3.59 -9.65
CA SER A 52 -3.98 -2.53 -10.39
C SER A 52 -3.04 -1.66 -11.24
N PHE A 53 -1.74 -1.64 -10.90
CA PHE A 53 -0.70 -0.88 -11.60
C PHE A 53 0.08 -1.74 -12.61
N PHE A 54 0.03 -3.06 -12.50
CA PHE A 54 0.70 -3.97 -13.43
C PHE A 54 -0.01 -3.98 -14.78
N GLY A 55 0.76 -3.95 -15.87
CA GLY A 55 0.22 -4.05 -17.23
C GLY A 55 -0.45 -2.78 -17.78
N LEU A 56 -0.64 -1.72 -16.98
CA LEU A 56 -1.14 -0.42 -17.46
C LEU A 56 -0.23 0.19 -18.54
N TYR A 57 1.09 -0.01 -18.39
CA TYR A 57 2.10 0.41 -19.34
C TYR A 57 2.91 -0.80 -19.78
N GLY A 58 2.61 -1.28 -20.98
CA GLY A 58 3.36 -2.36 -21.62
C GLY A 58 3.79 -1.90 -23.00
N SER A 59 5.02 -2.22 -23.39
CA SER A 59 5.54 -1.87 -24.71
C SER A 59 4.86 -2.64 -25.86
N GLY A 60 3.79 -3.41 -25.59
CA GLY A 60 3.10 -4.30 -26.53
C GLY A 60 3.89 -5.55 -26.96
N ASP A 61 5.21 -5.56 -26.71
CA ASP A 61 6.13 -6.59 -27.15
C ASP A 61 6.59 -7.47 -25.97
N GLY A 62 5.96 -8.64 -25.84
CA GLY A 62 6.29 -9.63 -24.81
C GLY A 62 7.69 -10.27 -24.96
N SER A 63 8.39 -10.02 -26.07
CA SER A 63 9.75 -10.52 -26.29
C SER A 63 10.83 -9.62 -25.68
N LEU A 64 10.49 -8.44 -25.16
CA LEU A 64 11.47 -7.46 -24.70
C LEU A 64 12.35 -7.99 -23.57
N SER A 65 11.78 -8.74 -22.62
CA SER A 65 12.53 -9.33 -21.52
C SER A 65 13.45 -10.46 -21.98
N THR A 66 13.03 -11.26 -22.96
CA THR A 66 13.80 -12.42 -23.46
C THR A 66 14.87 -12.03 -24.47
N THR A 67 14.60 -11.01 -25.29
CA THR A 67 15.49 -10.56 -26.39
C THR A 67 16.29 -9.31 -26.03
N TYR A 68 16.23 -8.84 -24.78
CA TYR A 68 16.86 -7.60 -24.30
C TYR A 68 18.33 -7.45 -24.75
N LYS A 69 19.14 -8.49 -24.55
CA LYS A 69 20.58 -8.48 -24.90
C LYS A 69 20.82 -8.26 -26.40
N LYS A 70 19.99 -8.89 -27.25
CA LYS A 70 20.09 -8.76 -28.71
C LYS A 70 19.72 -7.33 -29.14
N LYS A 71 18.59 -6.82 -28.67
CA LYS A 71 18.12 -5.45 -28.95
C LYS A 71 19.12 -4.38 -28.47
N LEU A 72 19.73 -4.58 -27.31
CA LEU A 72 20.76 -3.67 -26.79
C LEU A 72 21.99 -3.64 -27.70
N LYS A 73 22.47 -4.80 -28.13
CA LYS A 73 23.62 -4.91 -29.05
C LYS A 73 23.33 -4.25 -30.39
N GLU A 74 22.14 -4.47 -30.94
CA GLU A 74 21.68 -3.83 -32.18
C GLU A 74 21.63 -2.30 -32.05
N LYS A 75 21.07 -1.76 -30.97
CA LYS A 75 21.05 -0.30 -30.70
C LYS A 75 22.47 0.29 -30.60
N ILE A 76 23.39 -0.40 -29.92
CA ILE A 76 24.78 0.06 -29.77
C ILE A 76 25.51 0.06 -31.12
N ASN A 77 25.35 -1.00 -31.92
CA ASN A 77 25.95 -1.09 -33.24
C ASN A 77 25.36 -0.06 -34.21
N ALA A 78 24.05 0.14 -34.20
CA ALA A 78 23.40 1.17 -35.01
C ALA A 78 24.01 2.54 -34.70
N LYS A 79 24.12 2.91 -33.42
CA LYS A 79 24.72 4.18 -33.00
C LYS A 79 26.19 4.33 -33.42
N ARG A 80 26.96 3.24 -33.45
CA ARG A 80 28.39 3.24 -33.82
C ARG A 80 28.62 3.26 -35.33
N ASN A 81 27.71 2.67 -36.11
CA ASN A 81 27.80 2.57 -37.56
C ASN A 81 27.03 3.68 -38.30
N SER A 82 26.44 4.64 -37.59
CA SER A 82 25.79 5.83 -38.14
C SER A 82 26.76 7.00 -38.39
N TYR A 83 28.06 6.72 -38.52
CA TYR A 83 29.09 7.66 -38.98
C TYR A 83 29.69 7.16 -40.30
#